data_AF-A0A1F7J6H7-F1
#
_entry.id   AF-A0A1F7J6H7-F1
#
_cell.length_a   1.000
_cell.length_b   1.000
_cell.length_c   1.000
_cell.angle_alpha   90.00
_cell.angle_beta   90.00
_cell.angle_gamma   90.00
#
_symmetry.space_group_name_H-M   'P 1'
#
loop_
_entity.id
_entity.type
_entity.pdbx_description
1 polymer ?
#
loop_
_entity_poly.entity_id
_entity_poly.type
_entity_poly.pdbx_seq_one_letter_code
_entity_poly.pdbx_strand_id
1 'polypeptide(L)'
;MGFELVFDSLDFDIWISTEYRYGMAKQADQFRQFIEVEVLKIIQRLSETTDITEEKVQELSQLTLDLVKPGMGIEELYTNAVKLDDLHPELAPVVHAIMEAYETHFEHKAIDQVSSLIKSGNYDDAHNMVKKVLSFKMSG
;
A
#
# COMPACT_ATOMS: atom_id res chain seq x y z
N MET A 1 -8.68 -8.31 44.04
CA MET A 1 -7.74 -9.31 43.51
C MET A 1 -7.40 -8.86 42.10
N GLY A 2 -6.20 -8.34 41.87
CA GLY A 2 -5.74 -7.98 40.54
C GLY A 2 -5.25 -9.23 39.83
N PHE A 3 -5.74 -9.48 38.61
CA PHE A 3 -5.12 -10.42 37.70
C PHE A 3 -3.90 -9.74 37.11
N GLU A 4 -2.71 -10.13 37.56
CA GLU A 4 -1.46 -9.81 36.88
C GLU A 4 -1.37 -10.78 35.69
N LEU A 5 -1.63 -10.27 34.48
CA LEU A 5 -1.36 -11.02 33.26
C LEU A 5 0.15 -11.10 33.10
N VAL A 6 0.73 -12.23 33.49
CA VAL A 6 2.13 -12.55 33.21
C VAL A 6 2.20 -12.98 31.74
N PHE A 7 2.55 -12.04 30.87
CA PHE A 7 2.91 -12.34 29.48
C PHE A 7 4.38 -12.79 29.45
N ASP A 8 4.66 -13.96 28.89
CA ASP A 8 6.05 -14.37 28.64
C ASP A 8 6.61 -13.67 27.39
N SER A 9 7.93 -13.74 27.18
CA SER A 9 8.59 -13.09 26.04
C SER A 9 8.13 -13.61 24.67
N LEU A 10 7.80 -14.90 24.58
CA LEU A 10 7.30 -15.53 23.36
C LEU A 10 5.89 -15.04 23.02
N ASP A 11 5.03 -14.89 24.02
CA ASP A 11 3.67 -14.35 23.87
C ASP A 11 3.69 -12.87 23.44
N PHE A 12 4.64 -12.09 23.97
CA PHE A 12 4.83 -10.69 23.58
C PHE A 12 5.33 -10.57 22.12
N ASP A 13 6.30 -11.39 21.71
CA ASP A 13 6.81 -11.40 20.34
C ASP A 13 5.76 -11.83 19.31
N ILE A 14 4.95 -12.84 19.64
CA ILE A 14 3.82 -13.28 18.81
C ILE A 14 2.78 -12.17 18.69
N TRP A 15 2.46 -11.51 19.81
CA TRP A 15 1.49 -10.41 19.84
C TRP A 15 1.97 -9.22 18.99
N ILE A 16 3.23 -8.78 19.14
CA ILE A 16 3.82 -7.73 18.31
C ILE A 16 3.79 -8.10 16.82
N SER A 17 4.21 -9.32 16.47
CA SER A 17 4.20 -9.79 15.09
C SER A 17 2.78 -9.79 14.50
N THR A 18 1.79 -10.17 15.31
CA THR A 18 0.37 -10.22 14.88
C THR A 18 -0.19 -8.81 14.69
N GLU A 19 0.03 -7.92 15.65
CA GLU A 19 -0.43 -6.52 15.58
C GLU A 19 0.23 -5.77 14.42
N TYR A 20 1.54 -6.01 14.20
CA TYR A 20 2.26 -5.45 13.08
C TYR A 20 1.71 -5.93 11.73
N ARG A 21 1.46 -7.25 11.58
CA ARG A 21 0.85 -7.82 10.37
C ARG A 21 -0.56 -7.27 10.15
N TYR A 22 -1.34 -7.13 11.21
CA TYR A 22 -2.69 -6.54 11.14
C TYR A 22 -2.64 -5.08 10.69
N GLY A 23 -1.73 -4.28 11.26
CA GLY A 23 -1.51 -2.89 10.86
C GLY A 23 -1.06 -2.74 9.40
N MET A 24 -0.22 -3.65 8.90
CA MET A 24 0.19 -3.69 7.49
C MET A 24 -0.97 -4.06 6.57
N ALA A 25 -1.74 -5.09 6.91
CA ALA A 25 -2.91 -5.52 6.13
C ALA A 25 -3.97 -4.42 6.05
N LYS A 26 -4.21 -3.70 7.17
CA LYS A 26 -5.12 -2.56 7.20
C LYS A 26 -4.66 -1.43 6.29
N GLN A 27 -3.38 -1.09 6.32
CA GLN A 27 -2.82 -0.05 5.44
C GLN A 27 -2.91 -0.45 3.96
N ALA A 28 -2.67 -1.72 3.64
CA ALA A 28 -2.83 -2.23 2.29
C ALA A 28 -4.28 -2.13 1.81
N ASP A 29 -5.27 -2.50 2.63
CA ASP A 29 -6.68 -2.37 2.25
C ASP A 29 -7.10 -0.90 2.10
N GLN A 30 -6.60 0.01 2.94
CA GLN A 30 -6.82 1.44 2.78
C GLN A 30 -6.23 1.97 1.46
N PHE A 31 -5.05 1.49 1.08
CA PHE A 31 -4.42 1.87 -0.19
C PHE A 31 -5.19 1.32 -1.41
N ARG A 32 -5.67 0.08 -1.35
CA ARG A 32 -6.60 -0.48 -2.35
C ARG A 32 -7.85 0.38 -2.50
N GLN A 33 -8.51 0.71 -1.39
CA GLN A 33 -9.72 1.54 -1.40
C GLN A 33 -9.46 2.94 -1.98
N PHE A 34 -8.31 3.53 -1.67
CA PHE A 34 -7.88 4.80 -2.27
C PHE A 34 -7.80 4.70 -3.79
N ILE A 35 -7.16 3.65 -4.32
CA ILE A 35 -7.05 3.41 -5.77
C ILE A 35 -8.44 3.31 -6.42
N GLU A 36 -9.33 2.50 -5.84
CA GLU A 36 -10.70 2.32 -6.33
C GLU A 36 -11.49 3.64 -6.36
N VAL A 37 -11.35 4.47 -5.32
CA VAL A 37 -11.99 5.79 -5.24
C VAL A 37 -11.45 6.74 -6.30
N GLU A 38 -10.14 6.77 -6.56
CA GLU A 38 -9.58 7.63 -7.60
C GLU A 38 -10.05 7.23 -9.01
N VAL A 39 -10.15 5.93 -9.30
CA VAL A 39 -10.75 5.45 -10.56
C VAL A 39 -12.21 5.88 -10.68
N LEU A 40 -13.02 5.70 -9.62
CA LEU A 40 -14.42 6.10 -9.62
C LEU A 40 -14.59 7.60 -9.88
N LYS A 41 -13.70 8.45 -9.36
CA LYS A 41 -13.71 9.90 -9.64
C LYS A 41 -13.43 10.23 -11.10
N ILE A 42 -12.63 9.43 -11.81
CA ILE A 42 -12.42 9.60 -13.25
C ILE A 42 -13.65 9.14 -14.02
N ILE A 43 -14.19 7.97 -13.71
CA ILE A 43 -15.42 7.46 -14.32
C ILE A 43 -16.55 8.49 -14.19
N GLN A 44 -16.73 9.07 -13.00
CA GLN A 44 -17.73 10.10 -12.76
C GLN A 44 -17.49 11.33 -13.65
N ARG A 45 -16.26 11.84 -13.71
CA ARG A 45 -15.92 13.00 -14.56
C ARG A 45 -16.16 12.74 -16.05
N LEU A 46 -15.86 11.52 -16.53
CA LEU A 46 -16.14 11.11 -17.91
C LEU A 46 -17.64 11.02 -18.19
N SER A 47 -18.43 10.56 -17.21
CA SER A 47 -19.89 10.50 -17.33
C SER A 47 -20.54 11.88 -17.39
N GLU A 48 -20.00 12.86 -16.66
CA GLU A 48 -20.50 14.25 -16.65
C GLU A 48 -20.25 15.00 -17.97
N THR A 49 -19.26 14.56 -18.75
CA THR A 49 -18.88 15.16 -20.03
C THR A 49 -19.53 14.50 -21.24
N THR A 50 -20.38 13.47 -21.03
CA THR A 50 -21.00 12.64 -22.09
C THR A 50 -20.01 11.82 -22.94
N ASP A 51 -18.75 11.73 -22.53
CA ASP A 51 -17.66 11.13 -23.30
C ASP A 51 -17.46 9.62 -23.05
N ILE A 52 -18.42 8.94 -22.39
CA ILE A 52 -18.26 7.54 -22.01
C ILE A 52 -19.53 6.69 -22.16
N THR A 53 -19.38 5.47 -22.63
CA THR A 53 -20.44 4.45 -22.73
C THR A 53 -20.49 3.58 -21.46
N GLU A 54 -21.62 2.92 -21.21
CA GLU A 54 -21.75 1.96 -20.10
C GLU A 54 -20.72 0.82 -20.21
N GLU A 55 -20.47 0.33 -21.44
CA GLU A 55 -19.44 -0.68 -21.71
C GLU A 55 -18.05 -0.22 -21.27
N LYS A 56 -17.71 1.06 -21.53
CA LYS A 56 -16.42 1.62 -21.13
C LYS A 56 -16.31 1.79 -19.62
N VAL A 57 -17.40 2.18 -18.95
CA VAL A 57 -17.45 2.23 -17.47
C VAL A 57 -17.22 0.85 -16.87
N GLN A 58 -17.87 -0.17 -17.43
CA GLN A 58 -17.71 -1.55 -16.98
C GLN A 58 -16.28 -2.07 -17.21
N GLU A 59 -15.70 -1.76 -18.37
CA GLU A 59 -14.31 -2.10 -18.72
C GLU A 59 -13.32 -1.53 -17.69
N LEU A 60 -13.38 -0.22 -17.41
CA LEU A 60 -12.50 0.44 -16.44
C LEU A 60 -12.67 -0.11 -15.01
N SER A 61 -13.91 -0.40 -14.63
CA SER A 61 -14.22 -0.97 -13.31
C SER A 61 -13.65 -2.37 -13.19
N GLN A 62 -13.84 -3.22 -14.21
CA GLN A 62 -13.35 -4.60 -14.20
C GLN A 62 -11.82 -4.65 -14.20
N LEU A 63 -11.18 -3.83 -15.03
CA LEU A 63 -9.72 -3.70 -15.05
C LEU A 63 -9.17 -3.37 -13.66
N THR A 64 -9.81 -2.42 -12.96
CA THR A 64 -9.40 -2.02 -11.62
C THR A 64 -9.49 -3.18 -10.65
N LEU A 65 -10.63 -3.89 -10.62
CA LEU A 65 -10.83 -5.04 -9.73
C LEU A 65 -9.90 -6.22 -10.05
N ASP A 66 -9.45 -6.34 -11.31
CA ASP A 66 -8.51 -7.37 -11.72
C ASP A 66 -7.07 -7.07 -11.29
N LEU A 67 -6.70 -5.79 -11.28
CA LEU A 67 -5.36 -5.31 -10.91
C LEU A 67 -5.17 -5.13 -9.40
N VAL A 68 -6.20 -4.65 -8.68
CA VAL A 68 -6.12 -4.39 -7.23
C VAL A 68 -7.13 -5.23 -6.46
N LYS A 69 -6.62 -6.28 -5.79
CA LYS A 69 -7.45 -7.26 -5.08
C LYS A 69 -7.28 -7.18 -3.57
N PRO A 70 -8.34 -7.50 -2.80
CA PRO A 70 -8.23 -7.66 -1.35
C PRO A 70 -7.15 -8.68 -0.99
N GLY A 71 -6.35 -8.36 0.03
CA GLY A 71 -5.27 -9.22 0.51
C GLY A 71 -3.91 -9.04 -0.19
N MET A 72 -3.83 -8.24 -1.25
CA MET A 72 -2.55 -7.84 -1.85
C MET A 72 -1.73 -6.96 -0.89
N GLY A 73 -0.41 -7.07 -0.98
CA GLY A 73 0.50 -6.17 -0.27
C GLY A 73 0.55 -4.78 -0.90
N ILE A 74 1.06 -3.78 -0.17
CA ILE A 74 1.15 -2.38 -0.65
C ILE A 74 1.97 -2.27 -1.95
N GLU A 75 3.11 -2.98 -2.04
CA GLU A 75 3.98 -2.96 -3.23
C GLU A 75 3.32 -3.63 -4.44
N GLU A 76 2.60 -4.73 -4.22
CA GLU A 76 1.87 -5.44 -5.27
C GLU A 76 0.71 -4.59 -5.79
N LEU A 77 -0.03 -3.94 -4.89
CA LEU A 77 -1.06 -2.96 -5.23
C LEU A 77 -0.48 -1.82 -6.07
N TYR A 78 0.64 -1.24 -5.65
CA TYR A 78 1.32 -0.19 -6.41
C TYR A 78 1.74 -0.66 -7.81
N THR A 79 2.48 -1.78 -7.88
CA THR A 79 3.03 -2.32 -9.12
C THR A 79 1.94 -2.68 -10.13
N ASN A 80 0.78 -3.12 -9.67
CA ASN A 80 -0.35 -3.41 -10.55
C ASN A 80 -1.14 -2.15 -10.91
N ALA A 81 -1.34 -1.23 -9.97
CA ALA A 81 -2.16 -0.05 -10.22
C ALA A 81 -1.49 0.98 -11.13
N VAL A 82 -0.16 1.02 -11.21
CA VAL A 82 0.55 1.85 -12.21
C VAL A 82 0.35 1.38 -13.66
N LYS A 83 -0.27 0.21 -13.88
CA LYS A 83 -0.62 -0.32 -15.21
C LYS A 83 -2.04 0.08 -15.64
N LEU A 84 -2.78 0.79 -14.79
CA LEU A 84 -4.16 1.16 -15.08
C LEU A 84 -4.29 1.98 -16.37
N ASP A 85 -3.29 2.78 -16.71
CA ASP A 85 -3.31 3.66 -17.88
C ASP A 85 -2.72 3.02 -19.16
N ASP A 86 -2.13 1.82 -19.09
CA ASP A 86 -1.45 1.14 -20.21
C ASP A 86 -2.33 1.08 -21.48
N LEU A 87 -3.61 0.76 -21.31
CA LEU A 87 -4.61 0.69 -22.38
C LEU A 87 -5.75 1.72 -22.20
N HIS A 88 -5.68 2.52 -21.13
CA HIS A 88 -6.70 3.48 -20.73
C HIS A 88 -6.05 4.82 -20.33
N PRO A 89 -5.56 5.61 -21.30
CA PRO A 89 -4.88 6.88 -21.02
C PRO A 89 -5.70 7.86 -20.17
N GLU A 90 -7.03 7.74 -20.18
CA GLU A 90 -7.94 8.47 -19.31
C GLU A 90 -7.67 8.25 -17.80
N LEU A 91 -7.04 7.14 -17.42
CA LEU A 91 -6.64 6.82 -16.05
C LEU A 91 -5.25 7.36 -15.66
N ALA A 92 -4.50 7.99 -16.57
CA ALA A 92 -3.18 8.57 -16.25
C ALA A 92 -3.19 9.50 -15.02
N PRO A 93 -4.22 10.35 -14.79
CA PRO A 93 -4.30 11.15 -13.55
C PRO A 93 -4.42 10.30 -12.28
N VAL A 94 -5.03 9.11 -12.36
CA VAL A 94 -5.13 8.16 -11.23
C VAL A 94 -3.76 7.57 -10.93
N VAL A 95 -3.05 7.10 -11.97
CA VAL A 95 -1.70 6.56 -11.83
C VAL A 95 -0.78 7.60 -11.19
N HIS A 96 -0.86 8.87 -11.60
CA HIS A 96 -0.11 9.94 -10.97
C HIS A 96 -0.41 10.11 -9.47
N ALA A 97 -1.69 10.13 -9.08
CA ALA A 97 -2.09 10.23 -7.69
C ALA A 97 -1.62 9.03 -6.85
N ILE A 98 -1.59 7.84 -7.44
CA ILE A 98 -1.08 6.61 -6.80
C ILE A 98 0.41 6.70 -6.56
N MET A 99 1.18 7.17 -7.54
CA MET A 99 2.62 7.37 -7.40
C MET A 99 2.93 8.36 -6.27
N GLU A 100 2.27 9.52 -6.25
CA GLU A 100 2.46 10.53 -5.20
C GLU A 100 2.10 9.99 -3.81
N ALA A 101 0.97 9.30 -3.69
CA ALA A 101 0.54 8.69 -2.43
C ALA A 101 1.53 7.62 -1.96
N TYR A 102 2.06 6.82 -2.88
CA TYR A 102 3.01 5.75 -2.56
C TYR A 102 4.35 6.31 -2.06
N GLU A 103 4.92 7.27 -2.78
CA GLU A 103 6.15 7.96 -2.39
C GLU A 103 6.01 8.66 -1.04
N THR A 104 4.91 9.39 -0.84
CA THR A 104 4.65 10.18 0.37
C THR A 104 4.44 9.30 1.61
N HIS A 105 3.70 8.20 1.47
CA HIS A 105 3.24 7.44 2.64
C HIS A 105 4.03 6.17 2.93
N PHE A 106 4.75 5.61 1.95
CA PHE A 106 5.44 4.34 2.12
C PHE A 106 6.95 4.44 1.90
N GLU A 107 7.42 5.11 0.83
CA GLU A 107 8.87 5.26 0.61
C GLU A 107 9.52 6.22 1.61
N HIS A 108 8.99 7.44 1.75
CA HIS A 108 9.56 8.41 2.68
C HIS A 108 9.46 7.95 4.15
N LYS A 109 8.37 7.29 4.54
CA LYS A 109 8.23 6.76 5.90
C LYS A 109 9.22 5.64 6.21
N ALA A 110 9.55 4.79 5.26
CA ALA A 110 10.56 3.74 5.47
C ALA A 110 11.94 4.36 5.73
N ILE A 111 12.30 5.42 5.01
CA ILE A 111 13.57 6.15 5.17
C ILE A 111 13.62 6.90 6.51
N ASP A 112 12.52 7.54 6.90
CA ASP A 112 12.43 8.28 8.17
C ASP A 112 12.46 7.35 9.40
N GLN A 113 11.79 6.19 9.33
CA GLN A 113 11.84 5.19 10.40
C GLN A 113 13.23 4.59 10.57
N VAL A 114 13.93 4.29 9.48
CA VAL A 114 15.33 3.82 9.54
C VAL A 114 16.24 4.91 10.12
N SER A 115 16.05 6.17 9.71
CA SER A 115 16.83 7.31 10.23
C SER A 115 16.57 7.57 11.71
N SER A 116 15.36 7.32 12.19
CA SER A 116 14.97 7.39 13.60
C SER A 116 15.62 6.28 14.45
N LEU A 117 15.71 5.06 13.93
CA LEU A 117 16.32 3.91 14.63
C LEU A 117 17.84 4.02 14.74
N ILE A 118 18.49 4.62 13.74
CA ILE A 118 19.93 4.92 13.79
C ILE A 118 20.23 5.99 14.85
N LYS A 119 19.36 7.01 14.99
CA LYS A 119 19.54 8.09 15.96
C LYS A 119 19.25 7.67 17.41
N SER A 120 18.45 6.63 17.64
CA SER A 120 18.16 6.10 18.99
C SER A 120 19.21 5.12 19.52
N GLY A 121 20.28 4.86 18.77
CA GLY A 121 21.40 4.00 19.20
C GLY A 121 21.09 2.50 19.19
N ASN A 122 19.97 2.09 18.61
CA ASN A 122 19.54 0.69 18.53
C ASN A 122 19.99 0.07 17.20
N TYR A 123 21.30 -0.16 17.09
CA TYR A 123 21.98 -0.53 15.84
C TYR A 123 21.58 -1.91 15.30
N ASP A 124 21.15 -2.84 16.15
CA ASP A 124 20.77 -4.20 15.73
C ASP A 124 19.41 -4.24 15.00
N ASP A 125 18.43 -3.46 15.47
CA ASP A 125 17.14 -3.32 14.80
C ASP A 125 17.26 -2.56 13.47
N ALA A 126 18.09 -1.51 13.45
CA ALA A 126 18.43 -0.79 12.23
C ALA A 126 19.14 -1.71 11.22
N HIS A 127 20.06 -2.57 11.67
CA HIS A 127 20.79 -3.50 10.81
C HIS A 127 19.88 -4.57 10.19
N ASN A 128 18.90 -5.09 10.94
CA ASN A 128 17.93 -6.06 10.43
C ASN A 128 16.96 -5.45 9.41
N MET A 129 16.55 -4.20 9.63
CA MET A 129 15.67 -3.48 8.72
C MET A 129 16.40 -3.05 7.43
N VAL A 130 17.66 -2.61 7.54
CA VAL A 130 18.54 -2.34 6.38
C VAL A 130 18.81 -3.61 5.59
N LYS A 131 19.02 -4.77 6.23
CA LYS A 131 19.14 -6.06 5.52
C LYS A 131 17.89 -6.41 4.72
N LYS A 132 16.68 -6.18 5.27
CA LYS A 132 15.43 -6.34 4.51
C LYS A 132 15.42 -5.41 3.30
N VAL A 133 15.66 -4.11 3.48
CA VAL A 133 15.67 -3.11 2.41
C VAL A 133 16.72 -3.41 1.32
N LEU A 134 17.90 -3.92 1.68
CA LEU A 134 18.94 -4.30 0.71
C LEU A 134 18.62 -5.61 -0.02
N SER A 135 17.99 -6.59 0.65
CA SER A 135 17.47 -7.79 -0.05
C SER A 135 16.36 -7.46 -1.05
N PHE A 136 15.59 -6.40 -0.80
CA PHE A 136 14.63 -5.84 -1.76
C PHE A 136 15.29 -5.25 -3.02
N LYS A 137 16.47 -4.62 -2.91
CA LYS A 137 17.18 -4.01 -4.06
C LYS A 137 17.95 -4.98 -4.96
N MET A 138 18.26 -6.19 -4.50
CA MET A 138 19.06 -7.17 -5.25
C MET A 138 18.21 -8.23 -5.98
N SER A 139 16.88 -8.18 -5.81
CA SER A 139 15.93 -9.16 -6.35
C SER A 139 15.09 -8.63 -7.53
N GLY A 140 15.30 -7.36 -7.92
CA GLY A 140 14.82 -6.77 -9.17
C GLY A 140 15.97 -6.53 -10.12
#